data_AF-A0A958T6A7-F1
#
_entry.id   AF-A0A958T6A7-F1
#
_cell.length_a   1.000
_cell.length_b   1.000
_cell.length_c   1.000
_cell.angle_alpha   90.00
_cell.angle_beta   90.00
_cell.angle_gamma   90.00
#
_symmetry.space_group_name_H-M   'P 1'
#
loop_
_entity.id
_entity.type
_entity.pdbx_description
1 polymer ?
#
loop_
_entity_poly.entity_id
_entity_poly.type
_entity_poly.pdbx_seq_one_letter_code
_entity_poly.pdbx_strand_id
1 'polypeptide(L)'
;SEEFAKRLEKIIDFYGENASSFAEKIGVQRSSISHILSGRNKPSLEFILKVLSAYPEVELYWLLNGKGNFPNIENLESPKNVATPIPSQQEEISNSTQAKKITRIVIFYSDGSFEEYEKK
;
A
#
# COMPACT_ATOMS: atom_id res chain seq x y z
N SER A 1 -2.52 -17.76 -8.15
CA SER A 1 -3.24 -16.80 -8.99
C SER A 1 -4.64 -16.59 -8.44
N GLU A 2 -5.32 -17.64 -7.98
CA GLU A 2 -6.67 -17.58 -7.42
C GLU A 2 -6.84 -16.56 -6.27
N GLU A 3 -5.94 -16.55 -5.29
CA GLU A 3 -5.99 -15.58 -4.18
C GLU A 3 -5.82 -14.12 -4.63
N PHE A 4 -5.03 -13.87 -5.68
CA PHE A 4 -4.93 -12.54 -6.29
C PHE A 4 -6.24 -12.16 -6.99
N ALA A 5 -6.85 -13.11 -7.72
CA ALA A 5 -8.12 -12.90 -8.39
C ALA A 5 -9.23 -12.53 -7.39
N LYS A 6 -9.33 -13.23 -6.26
CA LYS A 6 -10.30 -12.89 -5.19
C LYS A 6 -10.11 -11.48 -4.64
N ARG A 7 -8.86 -11.04 -4.46
CA ARG A 7 -8.57 -9.67 -4.01
C ARG A 7 -8.87 -8.64 -5.08
N LEU A 8 -8.60 -8.94 -6.34
CA LEU A 8 -8.97 -8.10 -7.47
C LEU A 8 -10.49 -7.95 -7.59
N GLU A 9 -11.23 -9.04 -7.43
CA GLU A 9 -12.70 -9.05 -7.38
C GLU A 9 -13.22 -8.20 -6.22
N LYS A 10 -12.63 -8.33 -5.02
CA LYS A 10 -12.95 -7.46 -3.89
C LYS A 10 -12.74 -5.97 -4.17
N ILE A 11 -11.71 -5.61 -4.94
CA ILE A 11 -11.49 -4.23 -5.38
C ILE A 11 -12.64 -3.81 -6.31
N ILE A 12 -12.94 -4.60 -7.34
CA ILE A 12 -14.01 -4.32 -8.32
C ILE A 12 -15.35 -4.10 -7.61
N ASP A 13 -15.70 -5.01 -6.69
CA ASP A 13 -16.95 -4.95 -5.92
C ASP A 13 -17.01 -3.73 -5.00
N PHE A 14 -15.89 -3.38 -4.35
CA PHE A 14 -15.82 -2.25 -3.43
C PHE A 14 -16.18 -0.91 -4.11
N TYR A 15 -15.77 -0.72 -5.37
CA TYR A 15 -16.15 0.48 -6.14
C TYR A 15 -17.47 0.34 -6.90
N GLY A 16 -18.16 -0.81 -6.80
CA GLY A 16 -19.37 -1.08 -7.56
C GLY A 16 -19.13 -1.12 -9.08
N GLU A 17 -17.92 -1.47 -9.49
CA GLU A 17 -17.54 -1.55 -10.90
C GLU A 17 -17.84 -2.95 -11.45
N ASN A 18 -17.88 -3.07 -12.79
CA ASN A 18 -17.84 -4.38 -13.45
C ASN A 18 -16.49 -4.57 -14.15
N ALA A 19 -16.22 -5.80 -14.61
CA ALA A 19 -14.94 -6.12 -15.27
C ALA A 19 -14.64 -5.23 -16.50
N SER A 20 -15.67 -4.74 -17.20
CA SER A 20 -15.49 -3.86 -18.36
C SER A 20 -15.10 -2.44 -17.95
N SER A 21 -15.83 -1.84 -17.01
CA SER A 21 -15.51 -0.49 -16.52
C SER A 21 -14.16 -0.45 -15.80
N PHE A 22 -13.84 -1.50 -15.04
CA PHE A 22 -12.55 -1.65 -14.38
C PHE A 22 -11.40 -1.69 -15.40
N ALA A 23 -11.55 -2.49 -16.47
CA ALA A 23 -10.54 -2.59 -17.52
C ALA A 23 -10.28 -1.25 -18.22
N GLU A 24 -11.35 -0.51 -18.52
CA GLU A 24 -11.28 0.82 -19.13
C GLU A 24 -10.57 1.82 -18.21
N LYS A 25 -10.92 1.83 -16.91
CA LYS A 25 -10.35 2.74 -15.93
C LYS A 25 -8.84 2.54 -15.73
N ILE A 26 -8.37 1.30 -15.71
CA ILE A 26 -6.93 1.01 -15.58
C ILE A 26 -6.19 0.96 -16.93
N GLY A 27 -6.87 1.16 -18.06
CA GLY A 27 -6.27 1.18 -19.39
C GLY A 27 -5.70 -0.18 -19.83
N VAL A 28 -6.49 -1.25 -19.67
CA VAL A 28 -6.15 -2.61 -20.13
C VAL A 28 -7.30 -3.23 -20.93
N GLN A 29 -7.00 -4.29 -21.67
CA GLN A 29 -8.04 -5.01 -22.42
C GLN A 29 -8.97 -5.80 -21.46
N ARG A 30 -10.28 -5.80 -21.76
CA ARG A 30 -11.29 -6.54 -20.96
C ARG A 30 -10.99 -8.04 -20.83
N SER A 31 -10.43 -8.64 -21.88
CA SER A 31 -9.97 -10.04 -21.87
C SER A 31 -8.90 -10.31 -20.83
N SER A 32 -8.00 -9.34 -20.57
CA SER A 32 -6.97 -9.46 -19.53
C SER A 32 -7.59 -9.59 -18.14
N ILE A 33 -8.65 -8.84 -17.84
CA ILE A 33 -9.39 -8.98 -16.57
C ILE A 33 -10.02 -10.37 -16.47
N SER A 34 -10.72 -10.82 -17.51
CA SER A 34 -11.37 -12.13 -17.52
C SER A 34 -10.39 -13.29 -17.31
N HIS A 35 -9.23 -13.25 -17.98
CA HIS A 35 -8.20 -14.28 -17.82
C HIS A 35 -7.51 -14.27 -16.45
N ILE A 36 -7.40 -13.10 -15.82
CA ILE A 36 -6.87 -12.98 -14.45
C ILE A 36 -7.90 -13.49 -13.44
N LEU A 37 -9.15 -13.07 -13.54
CA LEU A 37 -10.23 -13.46 -12.62
C LEU A 37 -10.51 -14.97 -12.68
N SER A 38 -10.42 -15.59 -13.86
CA SER A 38 -10.51 -17.05 -13.99
C SER A 38 -9.28 -17.81 -13.49
N GLY A 39 -8.23 -17.12 -13.03
CA GLY A 39 -7.01 -17.71 -12.51
C GLY A 39 -6.09 -18.34 -13.57
N ARG A 40 -6.48 -18.31 -14.85
CA ARG A 40 -5.70 -18.84 -15.97
C ARG A 40 -4.38 -18.10 -16.16
N ASN A 41 -4.41 -16.77 -15.97
CA ASN A 41 -3.25 -15.91 -16.15
C ASN A 41 -2.79 -15.28 -14.83
N LYS A 42 -1.48 -15.10 -14.69
CA LYS A 42 -0.91 -14.22 -13.65
C LYS A 42 -0.92 -12.77 -14.15
N PRO A 43 -1.14 -11.78 -13.28
CA PRO A 43 -1.02 -10.38 -13.64
C PRO A 43 0.44 -10.06 -14.01
N SER A 44 0.64 -9.15 -14.97
CA SER A 44 1.95 -8.57 -15.25
C SER A 44 2.29 -7.48 -14.24
N LEU A 45 3.56 -7.09 -14.16
CA LEU A 45 3.96 -5.94 -13.33
C LEU A 45 3.24 -4.66 -13.77
N GLU A 46 3.17 -4.41 -15.07
CA GLU A 46 2.46 -3.25 -15.63
C GLU A 46 0.99 -3.22 -15.20
N PHE A 47 0.32 -4.37 -15.22
CA PHE A 47 -1.06 -4.50 -14.74
C PHE A 47 -1.18 -4.07 -13.27
N ILE A 48 -0.30 -4.57 -12.41
CA ILE A 48 -0.31 -4.26 -10.97
C ILE A 48 -0.09 -2.76 -10.76
N LEU A 49 0.88 -2.16 -11.45
CA LEU A 49 1.17 -0.73 -11.35
C LEU A 49 -0.03 0.12 -11.79
N LYS A 50 -0.71 -0.26 -12.87
CA LYS A 50 -1.94 0.40 -13.34
C LYS A 50 -3.07 0.33 -12.30
N VAL A 51 -3.26 -0.82 -11.65
CA VAL A 51 -4.23 -0.97 -10.55
C VAL A 51 -3.87 -0.03 -9.39
N LEU A 52 -2.64 -0.05 -8.91
CA LEU A 52 -2.21 0.80 -7.79
C LEU A 52 -2.28 2.30 -8.10
N SER A 53 -2.06 2.67 -9.37
CA SER A 53 -2.19 4.06 -9.81
C SER A 53 -3.65 4.52 -9.88
N ALA A 54 -4.57 3.62 -10.25
CA ALA A 54 -5.99 3.95 -10.37
C ALA A 54 -6.75 3.88 -9.03
N TYR A 55 -6.21 3.14 -8.05
CA TYR A 55 -6.85 2.87 -6.76
C TYR A 55 -5.85 3.09 -5.61
N PRO A 56 -5.64 4.35 -5.16
CA PRO A 56 -4.66 4.71 -4.14
C PRO A 56 -4.81 4.00 -2.78
N GLU A 57 -6.03 3.57 -2.45
CA GLU A 57 -6.38 2.81 -1.25
C GLU A 57 -5.99 1.33 -1.34
N VAL A 58 -5.56 0.84 -2.51
CA VAL A 58 -5.02 -0.51 -2.70
C VAL A 58 -3.54 -0.50 -2.35
N GLU A 59 -3.16 -1.32 -1.37
CA GLU A 59 -1.77 -1.52 -0.97
C GLU A 59 -1.18 -2.74 -1.70
N LEU A 60 0.08 -2.62 -2.15
CA LEU A 60 0.72 -3.63 -3.00
C LEU A 60 0.87 -4.97 -2.28
N TYR A 61 1.32 -4.95 -1.03
CA TYR A 61 1.55 -6.15 -0.24
C TYR A 61 0.22 -6.84 0.08
N TRP A 62 -0.83 -6.09 0.36
CA TRP A 62 -2.18 -6.63 0.47
C TRP A 62 -2.65 -7.28 -0.83
N LEU A 63 -2.50 -6.61 -1.97
CA LEU A 63 -2.94 -7.15 -3.26
C LEU A 63 -2.20 -8.44 -3.64
N LEU A 64 -0.89 -8.52 -3.39
CA LEU A 64 -0.08 -9.68 -3.78
C LEU A 64 -0.10 -10.82 -2.75
N ASN A 65 -0.03 -10.48 -1.46
CA ASN A 65 0.19 -11.45 -0.38
C ASN A 65 -1.00 -11.60 0.57
N GLY A 66 -2.02 -10.74 0.45
CA GLY A 66 -3.21 -10.77 1.31
C GLY A 66 -2.95 -10.27 2.74
N LYS A 67 -1.80 -9.64 2.99
CA LYS A 67 -1.40 -9.12 4.29
C LYS A 67 -1.53 -7.60 4.32
N GLY A 68 -2.04 -7.04 5.41
CA GLY A 68 -2.42 -5.64 5.51
C GLY A 68 -3.93 -5.45 5.37
N ASN A 69 -4.35 -4.24 5.01
CA ASN A 69 -5.76 -3.87 4.92
C ASN A 69 -6.09 -3.23 3.57
N PHE A 70 -7.30 -3.53 3.10
CA PHE A 70 -7.96 -2.83 2.00
C PHE A 70 -9.42 -2.60 2.39
N PRO A 71 -9.94 -1.36 2.24
CA PRO A 71 -9.22 -0.15 1.80
C PRO A 71 -8.21 0.37 2.85
N ASN A 72 -7.10 0.94 2.40
CA ASN A 72 -6.16 1.64 3.26
C ASN A 72 -6.49 3.14 3.30
N ILE A 73 -7.17 3.58 4.35
CA ILE A 73 -7.67 4.95 4.53
C ILE A 73 -6.51 5.93 4.83
N GLU A 74 -5.40 5.46 5.39
CA GLU A 74 -4.24 6.31 5.73
C GLU A 74 -3.53 6.87 4.47
N ASN A 75 -3.68 6.22 3.31
CA ASN A 75 -3.09 6.68 2.04
C ASN A 75 -3.86 7.83 1.36
N LEU A 76 -5.03 8.22 1.87
CA LEU A 76 -5.85 9.29 1.28
C LEU A 76 -5.34 10.69 1.61
N GLU A 77 -4.48 10.84 2.62
CA GLU A 77 -4.06 12.15 3.15
C GLU A 77 -2.67 12.62 2.68
N SER A 78 -1.99 11.88 1.79
CA SER A 78 -0.60 12.20 1.40
C SER A 78 -0.36 12.20 -0.12
N PRO A 79 -0.02 13.33 -0.76
CA PRO A 79 0.49 13.32 -2.12
C PRO A 79 1.90 12.68 -2.14
N LYS A 80 2.02 11.50 -2.76
CA LYS A 80 3.29 10.78 -2.94
C LYS A 80 4.23 11.54 -3.88
N ASN A 81 5.16 12.31 -3.33
CA ASN A 81 6.38 12.70 -4.03
C ASN A 81 7.30 11.47 -4.14
N VAL A 82 7.56 11.03 -5.36
CA VAL A 82 8.46 9.91 -5.67
C VAL A 82 9.89 10.43 -5.68
N ALA A 83 10.67 10.12 -4.64
CA ALA A 83 12.12 10.07 -4.72
C ALA A 83 12.65 9.07 -3.67
N THR A 84 13.39 8.06 -4.14
CA THR A 84 14.18 7.13 -3.32
C THR A 84 15.57 7.02 -3.96
N PRO A 85 16.65 6.76 -3.19
CA PRO A 85 16.88 5.40 -2.66
C PRO A 85 17.48 5.26 -1.22
N ILE A 86 16.84 4.39 -0.40
CA ILE A 86 17.34 3.20 0.40
C ILE A 86 18.54 3.40 1.40
N PRO A 87 18.68 2.67 2.56
CA PRO A 87 17.76 1.91 3.44
C PRO A 87 17.85 2.30 4.94
N SER A 88 16.85 1.97 5.76
CA SER A 88 17.08 1.48 7.13
C SER A 88 15.92 0.62 7.62
N GLN A 89 16.28 -0.58 8.06
CA GLN A 89 15.43 -1.51 8.79
C GLN A 89 15.08 -0.92 10.16
N GLN A 90 13.84 -1.06 10.60
CA GLN A 90 13.51 -1.65 11.91
C GLN A 90 12.01 -1.88 12.02
N GLU A 91 11.67 -3.10 12.44
CA GLU A 91 10.34 -3.61 12.69
C GLU A 91 9.73 -3.08 14.00
N GLU A 92 8.39 -3.07 13.99
CA GLU A 92 7.42 -3.08 15.11
C GLU A 92 7.21 -1.81 15.96
N ILE A 93 5.94 -1.47 16.19
CA ILE A 93 5.22 -1.79 17.44
C ILE A 93 3.75 -1.38 17.34
N SER A 94 2.90 -2.41 17.37
CA SER A 94 1.68 -2.58 18.18
C SER A 94 0.85 -1.34 18.59
N ASN A 95 -0.40 -1.39 18.16
CA ASN A 95 -1.54 -0.75 18.79
C ASN A 95 -1.54 -0.97 20.32
N SER A 96 -1.34 0.11 21.08
CA SER A 96 -1.80 0.23 22.46
C SER A 96 -2.07 1.69 22.79
N THR A 97 -3.34 1.99 23.04
CA THR A 97 -3.86 3.21 23.65
C THR A 97 -3.42 3.30 25.12
N GLN A 98 -2.13 3.54 25.35
CA GLN A 98 -1.60 4.05 26.62
C GLN A 98 -0.67 5.22 26.31
N ALA A 99 -0.93 6.36 26.95
CA ALA A 99 -0.15 7.58 26.76
C ALA A 99 1.33 7.30 27.01
N LYS A 100 2.14 7.26 25.94
CA LYS A 100 3.57 6.98 26.02
C LYS A 100 4.27 8.13 26.75
N LYS A 101 4.91 7.84 27.89
CA LYS A 101 5.70 8.80 28.65
C LYS A 101 7.09 8.89 28.02
N ILE A 102 7.43 10.05 27.49
CA ILE A 102 8.78 10.33 26.96
C ILE A 102 9.79 10.29 28.11
N THR A 103 10.84 9.48 27.96
CA THR A 103 11.94 9.32 28.92
C THR A 103 13.19 10.11 28.51
N ARG A 104 13.53 10.08 27.21
CA ARG A 104 14.74 10.68 26.66
C ARG A 104 14.49 11.25 25.27
N ILE A 105 15.11 12.38 24.98
CA ILE A 105 15.14 13.02 23.66
C ILE A 105 16.61 13.24 23.27
N VAL A 106 16.97 12.86 22.04
CA VAL A 106 18.28 13.19 21.44
C VAL A 106 18.03 13.99 20.17
N ILE A 107 18.60 15.19 20.09
CA ILE A 107 18.49 16.10 18.94
C ILE A 107 19.80 16.06 18.18
N PHE A 108 19.78 15.73 16.88
CA PHE A 108 20.95 15.76 16.02
C PHE A 108 20.93 17.00 15.13
N TYR A 109 22.06 17.70 15.06
CA TYR A 109 22.25 18.87 14.21
C TYR A 109 23.01 18.49 12.94
N SER A 110 22.85 19.28 11.88
CA SER A 110 23.49 19.03 10.57
C SER A 110 25.02 19.16 10.59
N ASP A 111 25.57 19.79 11.62
CA ASP A 111 27.02 19.88 11.87
C ASP A 111 27.59 18.64 12.58
N GLY A 112 26.75 17.64 12.84
CA GLY A 112 27.12 16.40 13.52
C GLY A 112 27.11 16.49 15.04
N SER A 113 26.76 17.65 15.63
CA SER A 113 26.55 17.78 17.07
C SER A 113 25.22 17.16 17.49
N PHE A 114 25.10 16.81 18.78
CA PHE A 114 23.83 16.37 19.35
C PHE A 114 23.59 16.90 20.76
N GLU A 115 22.33 17.05 21.12
CA GLU A 115 21.87 17.37 22.48
C GLU A 115 21.02 16.25 23.05
N GLU A 116 21.20 15.98 24.34
CA GLU A 116 20.47 14.95 25.08
C GLU A 116 19.66 15.57 26.21
N TYR A 117 18.36 15.24 26.25
CA TYR A 117 17.43 15.67 27.28
C TYR A 117 16.81 14.45 27.96
N GLU A 118 17.09 14.30 29.24
CA GLU A 118 16.41 13.32 30.09
C GLU A 118 15.37 14.02 30.95
N LYS A 119 14.15 13.49 30.95
CA LYS A 119 13.09 14.00 31.84
C LYS A 119 13.37 13.49 33.25
N LYS A 120 13.87 14.35 34.15
CA LYS A 120 14.00 14.06 35.59
C LYS A 120 12.63 13.77 36.23
#